data_AF-A0A8J8FMI3-F1
#
_entry.id   AF-A0A8J8FMI3-F1
#
_cell.length_a   1.000
_cell.length_b   1.000
_cell.length_c   1.000
_cell.angle_alpha   90.00
_cell.angle_beta   90.00
_cell.angle_gamma   90.00
#
_symmetry.space_group_name_H-M   'P 1'
#
loop_
_entity.id
_entity.type
_entity.pdbx_description
1 polymer ?
#
loop_
_entity_poly.entity_id
_entity_poly.type
_entity_poly.pdbx_seq_one_letter_code
_entity_poly.pdbx_strand_id
1 'polypeptide(L)'
;MMKENKQIKEQIDKPVTGVDVKRRSFAKAGMAAPVIMTLASRPVFGAQCLSEMLSTTISGSPGNHCAGGQSPGFWKKLTGKTDTLLQFMEGVDASTAWGRTGLDYGTLNTDPATCTRRKDGTGGTQNCKSKKWWHYSGGTPLNSALLGFGGSDDRPLRIVLNKEGGTDIFHLIAGLLNARFYDNPATSASYIFTEMEFWAMYHDGSLVPSSYSSLRDLISSNYHNNP
;
A
#
# COMPACT_ATOMS: atom_id res chain seq x y z
N MET A 1 0.48 80.18 9.40
CA MET A 1 1.87 80.04 8.91
C MET A 1 2.47 78.79 9.53
N MET A 2 3.12 77.96 8.71
CA MET A 2 3.78 76.69 9.03
C MET A 2 5.01 76.85 9.95
N LYS A 3 5.33 75.85 10.80
CA LYS A 3 6.46 74.92 10.57
C LYS A 3 6.63 73.85 11.67
N GLU A 4 6.90 72.65 11.18
CA GLU A 4 7.15 71.35 11.82
C GLU A 4 8.61 71.12 12.26
N ASN A 5 8.74 70.17 13.20
CA ASN A 5 9.72 69.06 13.29
C ASN A 5 11.23 69.33 13.21
N LYS A 6 11.92 69.35 14.36
CA LYS A 6 13.37 69.12 14.40
C LYS A 6 14.00 68.71 15.75
N GLN A 7 13.34 67.89 16.55
CA GLN A 7 13.93 67.22 17.73
C GLN A 7 13.14 65.90 17.84
N ILE A 8 13.67 64.67 17.92
CA ILE A 8 14.75 64.16 18.74
C ILE A 8 15.22 62.88 18.01
N LYS A 9 16.39 62.94 17.36
CA LYS A 9 17.02 61.79 16.67
C LYS A 9 18.23 61.26 17.44
N GLU A 10 18.30 61.54 18.74
CA GLU A 10 19.44 61.15 19.59
C GLU A 10 18.89 60.63 20.91
N GLN A 11 18.97 59.32 21.11
CA GLN A 11 19.43 58.66 22.34
C GLN A 11 19.18 57.14 22.22
N ILE A 12 19.83 56.55 21.22
CA ILE A 12 20.36 55.21 21.33
C ILE A 12 21.68 55.35 22.14
N ASP A 13 21.95 54.38 23.00
CA ASP A 13 23.17 54.18 23.79
C ASP A 13 23.34 54.97 25.10
N LYS A 14 22.89 54.37 26.22
CA LYS A 14 23.79 54.03 27.35
C LYS A 14 23.32 52.74 28.06
N PRO A 15 24.22 51.76 28.33
CA PRO A 15 23.91 50.55 29.07
C PRO A 15 24.27 50.68 30.56
N VAL A 16 23.80 49.70 31.35
CA VAL A 16 24.45 49.05 32.51
C VAL A 16 23.55 48.94 33.77
N THR A 17 23.39 47.67 34.17
CA THR A 17 23.13 47.08 35.50
C THR A 17 21.73 47.07 36.10
N GLY A 18 21.25 45.84 36.34
CA GLY A 18 20.19 45.56 37.32
C GLY A 18 19.08 44.62 36.86
N VAL A 19 19.40 43.51 36.16
CA VAL A 19 18.38 42.48 35.91
C VAL A 19 18.06 41.78 37.24
N ASP A 20 16.96 42.17 37.86
CA ASP A 20 16.44 41.53 39.06
C ASP A 20 15.80 40.18 38.68
N VAL A 21 16.57 39.10 38.89
CA VAL A 21 16.25 37.71 38.54
C VAL A 21 15.05 37.15 39.33
N LYS A 22 14.47 37.91 40.27
CA LYS A 22 13.38 37.45 41.14
C LYS A 22 11.95 37.80 40.69
N ARG A 23 11.75 38.41 39.52
CA ARG A 23 10.41 38.68 38.96
C ARG A 23 9.91 37.67 37.91
N ARG A 24 10.56 36.51 37.77
CA ARG A 24 10.11 35.42 36.86
C ARG A 24 9.49 34.21 37.58
N SER A 25 9.09 34.29 38.85
CA SER A 25 8.63 33.07 39.55
C SER A 25 7.13 32.95 39.81
N PHE A 26 6.29 33.98 39.69
CA PHE A 26 4.86 33.82 40.02
C PHE A 26 3.95 34.78 39.26
N ALA A 27 3.63 34.47 38.00
CA ALA A 27 2.41 34.97 37.37
C ALA A 27 2.03 34.11 36.15
N LYS A 28 0.76 33.69 36.13
CA LYS A 28 0.03 33.11 34.99
C LYS A 28 0.29 31.64 34.67
N ALA A 29 0.06 30.79 35.68
CA ALA A 29 -0.80 29.64 35.46
C ALA A 29 -2.19 30.15 35.02
N GLY A 30 -2.53 29.96 33.75
CA GLY A 30 -3.82 30.40 33.22
C GLY A 30 -3.84 30.42 31.70
N MET A 31 -4.55 29.44 31.14
CA MET A 31 -4.98 29.33 29.74
C MET A 31 -3.94 28.90 28.71
N ALA A 32 -3.69 27.60 28.68
CA ALA A 32 -3.57 26.85 27.43
C ALA A 32 -3.94 25.40 27.74
N ALA A 33 -5.22 25.13 28.02
CA ALA A 33 -5.71 23.80 27.75
C ALA A 33 -5.43 23.57 26.26
N PRO A 34 -4.66 22.54 25.84
CA PRO A 34 -4.66 22.19 24.45
C PRO A 34 -6.13 21.92 24.15
N VAL A 35 -6.70 22.70 23.24
CA VAL A 35 -7.89 22.26 22.55
C VAL A 35 -7.42 20.94 21.94
N ILE A 36 -7.79 19.83 22.57
CA ILE A 36 -7.78 18.54 21.93
C ILE A 36 -8.85 18.71 20.87
N MET A 37 -8.47 19.35 19.76
CA MET A 37 -9.26 19.37 18.56
C MET A 37 -9.36 17.91 18.20
N THR A 38 -10.57 17.42 18.41
CA THR A 38 -11.05 16.10 18.11
C THR A 38 -10.28 15.52 16.95
N LEU A 39 -9.52 14.46 17.24
CA LEU A 39 -8.91 13.56 16.27
C LEU A 39 -10.00 12.74 15.55
N ALA A 40 -11.07 13.42 15.14
CA ALA A 40 -12.07 12.99 14.17
C ALA A 40 -11.83 13.71 12.84
N SER A 41 -10.59 14.16 12.60
CA SER A 41 -10.08 14.21 11.24
C SER A 41 -10.13 12.78 10.72
N ARG A 42 -11.27 12.43 10.09
CA ARG A 42 -11.35 11.34 9.13
C ARG A 42 -10.07 11.49 8.33
N PRO A 43 -9.17 10.50 8.37
CA PRO A 43 -7.88 10.67 7.75
C PRO A 43 -8.16 11.12 6.32
N VAL A 44 -7.57 12.25 5.93
CA VAL A 44 -7.47 12.63 4.51
C VAL A 44 -6.44 11.67 3.93
N PHE A 45 -6.78 10.38 3.95
CA PHE A 45 -6.11 9.40 3.14
C PHE A 45 -6.43 9.76 1.69
N GLY A 46 -5.44 9.61 0.82
CA GLY A 46 -5.50 9.94 -0.60
C GLY A 46 -6.42 9.03 -1.39
N ALA A 47 -7.67 8.90 -0.95
CA ALA A 47 -8.76 8.13 -1.51
C ALA A 47 -9.31 8.78 -2.79
N GLN A 48 -8.46 9.39 -3.63
CA GLN A 48 -8.88 9.90 -4.94
C GLN A 48 -9.50 8.74 -5.73
N CYS A 49 -8.82 7.58 -5.76
CA CYS A 49 -9.33 6.40 -6.44
C CYS A 49 -10.55 5.76 -5.77
N LEU A 50 -10.56 5.62 -4.44
CA LEU A 50 -11.71 5.03 -3.76
C LEU A 50 -12.96 5.91 -3.89
N SER A 51 -12.81 7.23 -3.75
CA SER A 51 -13.92 8.19 -3.89
C SER A 51 -14.44 8.22 -5.32
N GLU A 52 -13.56 8.17 -6.33
CA GLU A 52 -13.94 8.06 -7.73
C GLU A 52 -14.71 6.77 -8.03
N MET A 53 -14.26 5.63 -7.49
CA MET A 53 -14.94 4.34 -7.69
C MET A 53 -16.27 4.24 -6.96
N LEU A 54 -16.41 4.89 -5.80
CA LEU A 54 -17.67 4.96 -5.05
C LEU A 54 -18.69 5.94 -5.67
N SER A 55 -18.25 6.94 -6.44
CA SER A 55 -19.09 8.02 -6.98
C SER A 55 -19.76 7.71 -8.32
N THR A 56 -19.87 6.47 -8.77
CA THR A 56 -20.32 6.10 -10.13
C THR A 56 -21.82 6.34 -10.46
N THR A 57 -22.47 7.28 -9.77
CA THR A 57 -23.56 8.07 -10.38
C THR A 57 -23.02 9.42 -10.83
N ILE A 58 -23.16 9.72 -12.14
CA ILE A 58 -23.09 11.05 -12.81
C ILE A 58 -21.83 11.27 -13.67
N SER A 59 -22.04 11.07 -14.99
CA SER A 59 -21.40 11.73 -16.14
C SER A 59 -19.99 12.32 -15.96
N GLY A 60 -18.99 11.57 -16.41
CA GLY A 60 -17.61 12.05 -16.53
C GLY A 60 -16.66 10.98 -16.05
N SER A 61 -16.01 10.30 -16.98
CA SER A 61 -15.00 9.29 -16.71
C SER A 61 -14.05 9.77 -15.61
N PRO A 62 -13.98 9.11 -14.43
CA PRO A 62 -12.95 9.43 -13.46
C PRO A 62 -11.60 9.19 -14.15
N GLY A 63 -10.63 10.06 -13.91
CA GLY A 63 -9.38 10.07 -14.67
C GLY A 63 -8.76 8.67 -14.75
N ASN A 64 -8.19 8.32 -15.91
CA ASN A 64 -7.67 6.99 -16.28
C ASN A 64 -6.45 6.51 -15.44
N HIS A 65 -6.33 6.94 -14.18
CA HIS A 65 -5.19 6.80 -13.29
C HIS A 65 -5.42 5.86 -12.11
N CYS A 66 -6.68 5.47 -11.86
CA CYS A 66 -7.07 4.61 -10.75
C CYS A 66 -7.29 3.17 -11.20
N ALA A 67 -6.48 2.26 -10.67
CA ALA A 67 -6.53 0.84 -10.93
C ALA A 67 -7.35 0.12 -9.87
N GLY A 68 -8.26 -0.74 -10.30
CA GLY A 68 -8.91 -1.74 -9.45
C GLY A 68 -8.02 -2.95 -9.12
N GLY A 69 -6.81 -3.00 -9.72
CA GLY A 69 -5.74 -3.93 -9.37
C GLY A 69 -5.78 -5.27 -10.10
N GLN A 70 -4.68 -6.01 -10.00
CA GLN A 70 -4.54 -7.31 -10.64
C GLN A 70 -5.22 -8.41 -9.82
N SER A 71 -5.86 -9.35 -10.51
CA SER A 71 -6.50 -10.50 -9.86
C SER A 71 -5.44 -11.45 -9.27
N PRO A 72 -5.80 -12.30 -8.29
CA PRO A 72 -4.94 -13.38 -7.84
C PRO A 72 -4.46 -14.31 -8.98
N GLY A 73 -5.21 -14.37 -10.09
CA GLY A 73 -4.85 -15.12 -11.29
C GLY A 73 -3.56 -14.64 -11.94
N PHE A 74 -3.33 -13.32 -11.94
CA PHE A 74 -2.08 -12.70 -12.34
C PHE A 74 -0.98 -13.03 -11.32
N TRP A 75 -1.21 -12.73 -10.03
CA TRP A 75 -0.19 -12.86 -8.99
C TRP A 75 0.31 -14.30 -8.78
N LYS A 76 -0.53 -15.31 -9.01
CA LYS A 76 -0.14 -16.72 -8.79
C LYS A 76 0.83 -17.27 -9.85
N LYS A 77 1.12 -16.53 -10.93
CA LYS A 77 2.03 -16.95 -12.01
C LYS A 77 3.04 -15.83 -12.31
N LEU A 78 4.30 -16.20 -12.56
CA LEU A 78 5.29 -15.26 -13.11
C LEU A 78 5.20 -15.15 -14.64
N THR A 79 3.99 -15.10 -15.18
CA THR A 79 3.72 -15.03 -16.61
C THR A 79 2.60 -14.03 -16.88
N GLY A 80 2.68 -13.32 -18.00
CA GLY A 80 1.73 -12.28 -18.35
C GLY A 80 2.23 -10.90 -17.95
N LYS A 81 1.42 -9.89 -18.25
CA LYS A 81 1.71 -8.48 -18.00
C LYS A 81 0.53 -7.84 -17.28
N THR A 82 0.80 -6.80 -16.51
CA THR A 82 -0.28 -5.97 -15.99
C THR A 82 -1.07 -5.37 -17.14
N ASP A 83 -2.32 -5.07 -16.85
CA ASP A 83 -3.22 -4.44 -17.80
C ASP A 83 -2.65 -3.10 -18.34
N THR A 84 -2.90 -2.85 -19.63
CA THR A 84 -2.52 -1.63 -20.36
C THR A 84 -3.70 -0.68 -20.56
N LEU A 85 -4.90 -1.06 -20.11
CA LEU A 85 -6.12 -0.26 -20.27
C LEU A 85 -6.11 1.06 -19.47
N LEU A 86 -5.25 1.17 -18.46
CA LEU A 86 -4.89 2.48 -17.93
C LEU A 86 -3.83 3.07 -18.86
N GLN A 87 -4.14 4.18 -19.52
CA GLN A 87 -3.24 4.89 -20.47
C GLN A 87 -1.83 5.18 -19.90
N PHE A 88 -1.65 5.02 -18.58
CA PHE A 88 -0.43 5.29 -17.84
C PHE A 88 0.26 4.01 -17.29
N MET A 89 -0.29 2.82 -17.52
CA MET A 89 0.38 1.56 -17.19
C MET A 89 0.97 0.93 -18.45
N GLU A 90 2.28 1.08 -18.63
CA GLU A 90 3.03 0.20 -19.51
C GLU A 90 2.92 -1.22 -18.96
N GLY A 91 2.51 -2.19 -19.77
CA GLY A 91 2.28 -3.57 -19.34
C GLY A 91 3.53 -4.15 -18.67
N VAL A 92 3.53 -4.21 -17.34
CA VAL A 92 4.65 -4.66 -16.52
C VAL A 92 4.62 -6.18 -16.45
N ASP A 93 5.71 -6.84 -16.84
CA ASP A 93 5.84 -8.29 -16.73
C ASP A 93 5.63 -8.76 -15.28
N ALA A 94 4.94 -9.88 -15.10
CA ALA A 94 4.61 -10.41 -13.77
C ALA A 94 5.82 -10.56 -12.84
N SER A 95 6.99 -10.93 -13.37
CA SER A 95 8.24 -10.97 -12.58
C SER A 95 8.68 -9.60 -12.07
N THR A 96 8.56 -8.58 -12.90
CA THR A 96 8.88 -7.20 -12.54
C THR A 96 7.84 -6.66 -11.57
N ALA A 97 6.56 -6.98 -11.78
CA ALA A 97 5.49 -6.60 -10.87
C ALA A 97 5.71 -7.17 -9.46
N TRP A 98 6.05 -8.47 -9.36
CA TRP A 98 6.46 -9.08 -8.09
C TRP A 98 7.65 -8.35 -7.45
N GLY A 99 8.70 -8.06 -8.22
CA GLY A 99 9.87 -7.31 -7.71
C GLY A 99 9.51 -5.94 -7.16
N ARG A 100 8.54 -5.24 -7.76
CA ARG A 100 8.07 -3.93 -7.28
C ARG A 100 7.30 -3.99 -5.97
N THR A 101 6.72 -5.14 -5.60
CA THR A 101 6.06 -5.31 -4.30
C THR A 101 7.04 -5.37 -3.13
N GLY A 102 8.33 -5.60 -3.38
CA GLY A 102 9.32 -5.90 -2.35
C GLY A 102 9.10 -7.25 -1.65
N LEU A 103 8.18 -8.09 -2.15
CA LEU A 103 7.96 -9.46 -1.69
C LEU A 103 8.59 -10.45 -2.67
N ASP A 104 9.05 -11.59 -2.15
CA ASP A 104 9.73 -12.60 -2.94
C ASP A 104 8.75 -13.69 -3.40
N TYR A 105 8.66 -13.90 -4.71
CA TYR A 105 7.94 -15.06 -5.26
C TYR A 105 8.69 -16.36 -4.98
N GLY A 106 10.02 -16.31 -4.91
CA GLY A 106 10.94 -17.43 -4.78
C GLY A 106 11.92 -17.53 -5.95
N THR A 107 12.92 -18.39 -5.78
CA THR A 107 13.97 -18.63 -6.78
C THR A 107 13.63 -19.84 -7.64
N LEU A 108 13.75 -19.68 -8.97
CA LEU A 108 13.57 -20.80 -9.88
C LEU A 108 14.66 -21.83 -9.63
N ASN A 109 14.27 -23.05 -9.27
CA ASN A 109 15.22 -24.15 -9.16
C ASN A 109 15.82 -24.42 -10.55
N THR A 110 17.13 -24.64 -10.60
CA THR A 110 17.85 -25.01 -11.83
C THR A 110 18.17 -26.50 -11.87
N ASP A 111 18.09 -27.18 -10.72
CA ASP A 111 18.31 -28.61 -10.60
C ASP A 111 17.14 -29.41 -11.19
N PRO A 112 17.35 -30.18 -12.27
CA PRO A 112 16.32 -31.01 -12.88
C PRO A 112 15.71 -32.04 -11.92
N ALA A 113 16.43 -32.47 -10.88
CA ALA A 113 15.90 -33.41 -9.89
C ALA A 113 14.71 -32.80 -9.12
N THR A 114 14.79 -31.52 -8.78
CA THR A 114 13.73 -30.79 -8.05
C THR A 114 12.50 -30.45 -8.90
N CYS A 115 12.62 -30.54 -10.23
CA CYS A 115 11.55 -30.19 -11.18
C CYS A 115 10.81 -31.41 -11.73
N THR A 116 11.08 -32.60 -11.19
CA THR A 116 10.33 -33.81 -11.51
C THR A 116 9.13 -33.97 -10.59
N ARG A 117 7.92 -33.72 -11.12
CA ARG A 117 6.69 -34.31 -10.58
C ARG A 117 5.81 -34.80 -11.72
N ARG A 118 6.16 -35.97 -12.27
CA ARG A 118 5.18 -36.77 -13.00
C ARG A 118 4.48 -37.70 -12.01
N LYS A 119 3.14 -37.70 -12.02
CA LYS A 119 2.29 -38.57 -11.21
C LYS A 119 2.35 -40.05 -11.63
N ASP A 120 3.09 -40.40 -12.69
CA ASP A 120 3.04 -41.71 -13.35
C ASP A 120 4.31 -42.58 -13.17
N GLY A 121 5.30 -42.13 -12.40
CA GLY A 121 6.51 -42.92 -12.14
C GLY A 121 7.43 -43.13 -13.35
N THR A 122 7.13 -42.55 -14.52
CA THR A 122 8.02 -42.61 -15.69
C THR A 122 8.97 -41.41 -15.70
N GLY A 123 10.13 -41.63 -15.09
CA GLY A 123 11.22 -40.66 -14.94
C GLY A 123 11.69 -40.10 -16.28
N GLY A 124 11.15 -38.94 -16.65
CA GLY A 124 11.77 -38.05 -17.62
C GLY A 124 12.34 -36.85 -16.87
N THR A 125 13.61 -36.52 -17.12
CA THR A 125 14.28 -35.33 -16.60
C THR A 125 13.55 -34.08 -17.08
N GLN A 126 12.57 -33.59 -16.31
CA GLN A 126 11.91 -32.32 -16.61
C GLN A 126 12.83 -31.19 -16.16
N ASN A 127 13.33 -30.44 -17.14
CA ASN A 127 13.94 -29.16 -16.84
C ASN A 127 12.88 -28.18 -16.33
N CYS A 128 13.28 -27.26 -15.46
CA CYS A 128 12.39 -26.29 -14.85
C CYS A 128 11.88 -25.22 -15.85
N LYS A 129 12.09 -25.41 -17.17
CA LYS A 129 11.79 -24.47 -18.26
C LYS A 129 10.33 -24.03 -18.30
N SER A 130 9.41 -24.89 -17.86
CA SER A 130 7.98 -24.54 -17.84
C SER A 130 7.58 -23.54 -16.74
N LYS A 131 8.54 -23.13 -15.88
CA LYS A 131 8.39 -22.09 -14.83
C LYS A 131 7.09 -22.21 -14.04
N LYS A 132 6.67 -23.45 -13.74
CA LYS A 132 5.49 -23.71 -12.92
C LYS A 132 5.78 -23.25 -11.49
N TRP A 133 4.76 -22.82 -10.76
CA TRP A 133 4.94 -22.26 -9.42
C TRP A 133 5.66 -23.23 -8.45
N TRP A 134 5.49 -24.55 -8.63
CA TRP A 134 6.18 -25.57 -7.83
C TRP A 134 7.65 -25.80 -8.23
N HIS A 135 8.14 -25.18 -9.31
CA HIS A 135 9.57 -25.17 -9.66
C HIS A 135 10.36 -24.12 -8.87
N TYR A 136 9.69 -23.32 -8.04
CA TYR A 136 10.32 -22.28 -7.25
C TYR A 136 10.48 -22.73 -5.80
N SER A 137 11.64 -22.46 -5.22
CA SER A 137 11.95 -22.61 -3.79
C SER A 137 12.03 -21.25 -3.10
N GLY A 138 12.06 -21.22 -1.77
CA GLY A 138 12.08 -19.96 -1.01
C GLY A 138 10.78 -19.17 -1.12
N GLY A 139 10.84 -17.85 -1.24
CA GLY A 139 9.70 -16.93 -1.31
C GLY A 139 9.25 -16.41 0.05
N THR A 140 8.54 -15.28 0.06
CA THR A 140 8.02 -14.68 1.30
C THR A 140 6.98 -15.60 1.93
N PRO A 141 7.15 -16.01 3.19
CA PRO A 141 6.17 -16.77 3.95
C PRO A 141 4.89 -15.98 4.24
N LEU A 142 3.75 -16.67 4.34
CA LEU A 142 2.46 -16.04 4.64
C LEU A 142 2.48 -15.27 5.96
N ASN A 143 2.94 -15.90 7.03
CA ASN A 143 3.03 -15.28 8.36
C ASN A 143 3.91 -14.02 8.41
N SER A 144 4.95 -13.96 7.57
CA SER A 144 5.84 -12.81 7.41
C SER A 144 5.16 -11.67 6.66
N ALA A 145 4.40 -11.98 5.61
CA ALA A 145 3.78 -10.97 4.76
C ALA A 145 2.54 -10.35 5.40
N LEU A 146 1.74 -11.13 6.13
CA LEU A 146 0.50 -10.68 6.81
C LEU A 146 0.67 -10.41 8.31
N LEU A 147 1.87 -10.02 8.74
CA LEU A 147 2.20 -9.60 10.12
C LEU A 147 1.62 -10.54 11.20
N GLY A 148 1.72 -11.84 11.00
CA GLY A 148 1.24 -12.86 11.95
C GLY A 148 -0.14 -13.48 11.64
N PHE A 149 -0.83 -13.02 10.60
CA PHE A 149 -2.02 -13.72 10.12
C PHE A 149 -1.65 -15.00 9.35
N GLY A 150 -2.43 -16.06 9.55
CA GLY A 150 -2.03 -17.43 9.19
C GLY A 150 -1.27 -18.15 10.31
N GLY A 151 -1.02 -17.49 11.45
CA GLY A 151 -0.37 -18.08 12.61
C GLY A 151 1.06 -18.52 12.29
N SER A 152 1.34 -19.82 12.44
CA SER A 152 2.64 -20.40 12.12
C SER A 152 2.78 -20.83 10.65
N ASP A 153 1.88 -20.40 9.76
CA ASP A 153 1.93 -20.76 8.34
C ASP A 153 3.12 -20.11 7.64
N ASP A 154 4.15 -20.92 7.44
CA ASP A 154 5.41 -20.57 6.79
C ASP A 154 5.38 -20.82 5.28
N ARG A 155 4.24 -21.26 4.73
CA ARG A 155 4.11 -21.52 3.30
C ARG A 155 4.31 -20.22 2.53
N PRO A 156 5.13 -20.23 1.46
CA PRO A 156 5.30 -19.06 0.62
C PRO A 156 3.98 -18.58 0.00
N LEU A 157 3.82 -17.27 -0.17
CA LEU A 157 2.63 -16.66 -0.77
C LEU A 157 2.22 -17.32 -2.10
N ARG A 158 3.19 -17.68 -2.96
CA ARG A 158 2.92 -18.38 -4.23
C ARG A 158 2.18 -19.70 -4.02
N ILE A 159 2.45 -20.43 -2.94
CA ILE A 159 1.83 -21.73 -2.66
C ILE A 159 0.37 -21.50 -2.26
N VAL A 160 0.11 -20.55 -1.37
CA VAL A 160 -1.24 -20.20 -0.92
C VAL A 160 -2.07 -19.73 -2.13
N LEU A 161 -1.52 -18.81 -2.94
CA LEU A 161 -2.15 -18.32 -4.16
C LEU A 161 -2.50 -19.42 -5.18
N ASN A 162 -1.72 -20.52 -5.24
CA ASN A 162 -1.98 -21.59 -6.20
C ASN A 162 -2.82 -22.75 -5.66
N LYS A 163 -2.89 -22.92 -4.33
CA LYS A 163 -3.62 -24.04 -3.70
C LYS A 163 -4.95 -23.66 -3.07
N GLU A 164 -5.14 -22.40 -2.71
CA GLU A 164 -6.31 -21.94 -1.94
C GLU A 164 -7.16 -20.95 -2.74
N GLY A 165 -7.36 -21.24 -4.03
CA GLY A 165 -8.14 -20.37 -4.91
C GLY A 165 -9.55 -20.11 -4.36
N GLY A 166 -9.91 -18.83 -4.25
CA GLY A 166 -11.24 -18.37 -3.83
C GLY A 166 -11.43 -18.17 -2.32
N THR A 167 -10.44 -18.51 -1.49
CA THR A 167 -10.50 -18.23 -0.04
C THR A 167 -10.25 -16.75 0.26
N ASP A 168 -10.58 -16.31 1.48
CA ASP A 168 -10.32 -14.92 1.88
C ASP A 168 -8.84 -14.58 1.85
N ILE A 169 -7.99 -15.49 2.35
CA ILE A 169 -6.54 -15.28 2.35
C ILE A 169 -5.98 -15.12 0.93
N PHE A 170 -6.52 -15.85 -0.04
CA PHE A 170 -6.16 -15.72 -1.44
C PHE A 170 -6.45 -14.33 -2.01
N HIS A 171 -7.57 -13.73 -1.64
CA HIS A 171 -7.92 -12.36 -2.04
C HIS A 171 -7.11 -11.30 -1.28
N LEU A 172 -6.88 -11.50 0.02
CA LEU A 172 -6.12 -10.58 0.86
C LEU A 172 -4.65 -10.51 0.44
N ILE A 173 -4.03 -11.64 0.06
CA ILE A 173 -2.68 -11.66 -0.53
C ILE A 173 -2.64 -10.81 -1.81
N ALA A 174 -3.62 -10.96 -2.71
CA ALA A 174 -3.67 -10.15 -3.93
C ALA A 174 -3.89 -8.66 -3.64
N GLY A 175 -4.71 -8.33 -2.63
CA GLY A 175 -4.90 -6.95 -2.18
C GLY A 175 -3.60 -6.31 -1.69
N LEU A 176 -2.83 -7.02 -0.86
CA LEU A 176 -1.51 -6.57 -0.38
C LEU A 176 -0.52 -6.41 -1.54
N LEU A 177 -0.46 -7.37 -2.46
CA LEU A 177 0.43 -7.31 -3.63
C LEU A 177 0.09 -6.12 -4.53
N ASN A 178 -1.20 -5.86 -4.77
CA ASN A 178 -1.63 -4.68 -5.51
C ASN A 178 -1.22 -3.39 -4.79
N ALA A 179 -1.55 -3.24 -3.51
CA ALA A 179 -1.24 -2.05 -2.72
C ALA A 179 0.27 -1.72 -2.77
N ARG A 180 1.12 -2.73 -2.55
CA ARG A 180 2.59 -2.58 -2.65
C ARG A 180 3.08 -2.27 -4.07
N PHE A 181 2.49 -2.90 -5.08
CA PHE A 181 2.87 -2.67 -6.47
C PHE A 181 2.58 -1.25 -6.94
N TYR A 182 1.43 -0.69 -6.54
CA TYR A 182 1.01 0.67 -6.93
C TYR A 182 1.59 1.76 -6.02
N ASP A 183 1.90 1.47 -4.75
CA ASP A 183 2.66 2.37 -3.88
C ASP A 183 4.14 2.48 -4.29
N ASN A 184 4.61 1.59 -5.17
CA ASN A 184 5.95 1.68 -5.71
C ASN A 184 6.09 2.90 -6.62
N PRO A 185 7.08 3.80 -6.41
CA PRO A 185 7.23 5.03 -7.21
C PRO A 185 7.56 4.78 -8.69
N ALA A 186 7.97 3.56 -9.06
CA ALA A 186 8.16 3.17 -10.46
C ALA A 186 6.85 2.80 -11.17
N THR A 187 5.71 2.81 -10.47
CA THR A 187 4.38 2.53 -11.01
C THR A 187 3.62 3.84 -11.17
N SER A 188 3.18 4.15 -12.40
CA SER A 188 2.58 5.44 -12.75
C SER A 188 1.06 5.49 -12.61
N ALA A 189 0.47 4.53 -11.88
CA ALA A 189 -0.95 4.44 -11.60
C ALA A 189 -1.17 4.29 -10.10
N SER A 190 -2.35 4.67 -9.62
CA SER A 190 -2.74 4.58 -8.22
C SER A 190 -3.72 3.43 -8.02
N TYR A 191 -3.63 2.75 -6.88
CA TYR A 191 -4.60 1.72 -6.50
C TYR A 191 -5.77 2.34 -5.73
N ILE A 192 -6.85 1.57 -5.55
CA ILE A 192 -8.00 1.97 -4.74
C ILE A 192 -7.65 2.35 -3.29
N PHE A 193 -6.53 1.87 -2.78
CA PHE A 193 -5.98 2.22 -1.48
C PHE A 193 -4.47 1.94 -1.46
N THR A 194 -3.75 2.62 -0.57
CA THR A 194 -2.33 2.40 -0.28
C THR A 194 -2.11 1.15 0.59
N GLU A 195 -0.86 0.69 0.73
CA GLU A 195 -0.49 -0.37 1.68
C GLU A 195 -0.86 0.03 3.12
N MET A 196 -0.69 1.31 3.47
CA MET A 196 -1.07 1.81 4.78
C MET A 196 -2.57 1.66 5.05
N GLU A 197 -3.40 2.01 4.08
CA GLU A 197 -4.86 1.86 4.15
C GLU A 197 -5.29 0.38 4.11
N PHE A 198 -4.58 -0.47 3.36
CA PHE A 198 -4.78 -1.92 3.42
C PHE A 198 -4.65 -2.42 4.86
N TRP A 199 -3.54 -2.08 5.55
CA TRP A 199 -3.33 -2.49 6.93
C TRP A 199 -4.35 -1.90 7.90
N ALA A 200 -4.73 -0.64 7.70
CA ALA A 200 -5.76 -0.01 8.51
C ALA A 200 -7.09 -0.77 8.42
N MET A 201 -7.59 -1.01 7.19
CA MET A 201 -8.83 -1.78 6.97
C MET A 201 -8.71 -3.25 7.37
N TYR A 202 -7.52 -3.81 7.28
CA TYR A 202 -7.26 -5.19 7.65
C TYR A 202 -7.37 -5.42 9.16
N HIS A 203 -6.84 -4.47 9.95
CA HIS A 203 -6.91 -4.52 11.40
C HIS A 203 -8.24 -4.00 11.96
N ASP A 204 -8.86 -3.06 11.27
CA ASP A 204 -10.15 -2.49 11.63
C ASP A 204 -11.10 -2.51 10.43
N GLY A 205 -11.92 -3.55 10.37
CA GLY A 205 -12.92 -3.72 9.31
C GLY A 205 -13.97 -2.62 9.25
N SER A 206 -14.13 -1.79 10.30
CA SER A 206 -15.04 -0.64 10.27
C SER A 206 -14.57 0.48 9.34
N LEU A 207 -13.29 0.46 8.96
CA LEU A 207 -12.71 1.39 7.99
C LEU A 207 -12.98 0.99 6.54
N VAL A 208 -13.49 -0.22 6.29
CA VAL A 208 -13.94 -0.64 4.96
C VAL A 208 -15.19 0.17 4.58
N PRO A 209 -15.27 0.74 3.36
CA PRO A 209 -16.45 1.47 2.93
C PRO A 209 -17.71 0.63 3.03
N SER A 210 -18.80 1.21 3.55
CA SER A 210 -20.05 0.51 3.85
C SER A 210 -20.76 -0.11 2.64
N SER A 211 -20.36 0.26 1.41
CA SER A 211 -20.80 -0.40 0.17
C SER A 211 -20.23 -1.82 0.00
N TYR A 212 -19.20 -2.17 0.77
CA TYR A 212 -18.57 -3.47 0.77
C TYR A 212 -18.76 -4.15 2.12
N SER A 213 -18.96 -5.46 2.08
CA SER A 213 -19.18 -6.29 3.27
C SER A 213 -17.90 -6.57 4.07
N SER A 214 -16.74 -6.46 3.43
CA SER A 214 -15.42 -6.72 4.03
C SER A 214 -14.30 -6.17 3.14
N LEU A 215 -13.07 -6.11 3.68
CA LEU A 215 -11.89 -5.77 2.87
C LEU A 215 -11.70 -6.77 1.71
N ARG A 216 -11.98 -8.05 1.96
CA ARG A 216 -11.96 -9.09 0.93
C ARG A 216 -12.94 -8.76 -0.21
N ASP A 217 -14.15 -8.34 0.14
CA ASP A 217 -15.17 -7.95 -0.83
C ASP A 217 -14.74 -6.72 -1.64
N LEU A 218 -14.27 -5.66 -0.96
CA LEU A 218 -13.68 -4.48 -1.59
C LEU A 218 -12.59 -4.86 -2.59
N ILE A 219 -11.66 -5.73 -2.22
CA ILE A 219 -10.60 -6.17 -3.13
C ILE A 219 -11.18 -6.98 -4.30
N SER A 220 -11.99 -8.01 -4.01
CA SER A 220 -12.43 -8.97 -5.03
C SER A 220 -13.39 -8.39 -6.04
N SER A 221 -14.17 -7.38 -5.65
CA SER A 221 -15.16 -6.72 -6.48
C SER A 221 -14.54 -5.66 -7.41
N ASN A 222 -13.26 -5.31 -7.19
CA ASN A 222 -12.59 -4.26 -7.96
C ASN A 222 -11.47 -4.77 -8.86
N TYR A 223 -11.15 -6.07 -8.91
CA TYR A 223 -10.12 -6.55 -9.84
C TYR A 223 -10.38 -6.12 -11.28
N HIS A 224 -9.32 -5.71 -11.98
CA HIS A 224 -9.39 -5.59 -13.42
C HIS A 224 -9.62 -6.96 -14.03
N ASN A 225 -10.68 -7.09 -14.82
CA ASN A 225 -11.03 -8.29 -15.53
C ASN A 225 -9.96 -8.63 -16.57
N ASN A 226 -9.03 -9.53 -16.24
CA ASN A 226 -8.75 -10.66 -17.13
C ASN A 226 -8.01 -11.82 -16.44
N PRO A 227 -8.42 -13.09 -16.72
CA PRO A 227 -7.65 -14.29 -16.44
C PRO A 227 -6.41 -14.48 -17.33
#